data_AF-A0A931TKA5-F1
#
_entry.id   AF-A0A931TKA5-F1
#
_cell.length_a   1.000
_cell.length_b   1.000
_cell.length_c   1.000
_cell.angle_alpha   90.00
_cell.angle_beta   90.00
_cell.angle_gamma   90.00
#
_symmetry.space_group_name_H-M   'P 1'
#
loop_
_entity.id
_entity.type
_entity.pdbx_description
1 polymer ?
#
loop_
_entity_poly.entity_id
_entity_poly.type
_entity_poly.pdbx_seq_one_letter_code
_entity_poly.pdbx_strand_id
1 'polypeptide(L)'
;MSLRTATNGMAALGAVAICATGASIAAQSSAARPATARERVPPVTIEYLAEQEALLVGRADTRGDRPGIRLETASPGQQAAAELFARLPDIAAGAPIAVVRDEASGFAVGDVFVAGGRPGELLRIQEGRTERPWLTIPAEQDVISALHVDRTGGFDRELIAASAGGNVWQIGSNRRVSLVAATGVHLVAVITVPAMPERYGPWSGAILAASDLPACRMVVISADGRVSFTNIGVCIADFDLVAPRSALYGIAESALPDRRPRITEVPAEDLAGRECAIAYAASDGVPGTLSWASAAPVALPLRVAAKLRAVTFPVAENLCQPEICGDGVDNNNDGSVDERCREVCDGVDNDGDGEIDEGCADPCGDGVDDDGNGVVDDNCVEICGDHVDNDGDGSVDTPCAESCGDTLDNDGDGVVDNGCPLAPADRGCSAEVWAAQPALPGGVARTSTIGAVFAITAEERADLAGLTVGDALRSTSHVPDRALLREGVAALLSATSPAVGYPIRSDRLLAQVRDVLISRSEARMRSLERVLRALNAAGCSLK
;
A
#
# COMPACT_ATOMS: atom_id res chain seq x y z
N MET A 1 54.07 80.94 35.66
CA MET A 1 52.68 80.42 35.57
C MET A 1 52.55 79.79 34.18
N SER A 2 52.95 78.54 33.93
CA SER A 2 52.37 77.24 34.34
C SER A 2 50.86 77.17 34.04
N LEU A 3 50.28 76.27 33.25
CA LEU A 3 50.62 74.90 32.78
C LEU A 3 50.05 74.70 31.34
N ARG A 4 50.78 74.12 30.37
CA ARG A 4 50.97 72.68 29.96
C ARG A 4 49.67 71.99 29.50
N THR A 5 49.41 71.66 28.22
CA THR A 5 50.03 70.79 27.18
C THR A 5 49.96 69.28 27.41
N ALA A 6 49.28 68.57 26.49
CA ALA A 6 49.69 67.31 25.82
C ALA A 6 48.52 66.82 24.89
N THR A 7 48.60 67.07 23.57
CA THR A 7 48.90 66.13 22.44
C THR A 7 47.71 65.26 21.98
N ASN A 8 47.03 65.60 20.87
CA ASN A 8 47.32 65.34 19.42
C ASN A 8 46.86 63.94 19.01
N GLY A 9 46.08 63.67 17.95
CA GLY A 9 45.66 64.35 16.72
C GLY A 9 45.43 63.20 15.71
N MET A 10 44.39 63.13 14.87
CA MET A 10 44.12 64.01 13.74
C MET A 10 42.76 63.60 13.12
N ALA A 11 41.94 64.58 12.74
CA ALA A 11 40.66 64.39 12.08
C ALA A 11 40.55 65.29 10.83
N ALA A 12 39.78 64.78 9.86
CA ALA A 12 38.83 65.47 8.97
C ALA A 12 39.32 66.37 7.81
N LEU A 13 38.69 66.16 6.64
CA LEU A 13 37.87 67.11 5.82
C LEU A 13 37.59 66.45 4.44
N GLY A 14 36.43 66.55 3.78
CA GLY A 14 35.23 67.37 3.97
C GLY A 14 34.05 66.93 3.06
N ALA A 15 32.88 67.53 3.32
CA ALA A 15 31.52 67.31 2.78
C ALA A 15 31.32 67.87 1.33
N VAL A 16 30.22 67.67 0.57
CA VAL A 16 28.80 68.09 0.76
C VAL A 16 27.87 67.42 -0.30
N ALA A 17 26.57 67.32 0.03
CA ALA A 17 25.42 66.65 -0.60
C ALA A 17 24.73 67.35 -1.80
N ILE A 18 23.73 66.68 -2.44
CA ILE A 18 22.35 67.15 -2.76
C ILE A 18 21.47 65.98 -3.29
N CYS A 19 20.18 65.99 -2.90
CA CYS A 19 19.09 65.02 -3.14
C CYS A 19 18.40 65.12 -4.52
N ALA A 20 17.73 64.04 -4.97
CA ALA A 20 16.30 64.05 -5.40
C ALA A 20 15.77 62.66 -5.88
N THR A 21 14.80 62.14 -5.13
CA THR A 21 13.53 61.45 -5.49
C THR A 21 13.32 60.76 -6.86
N GLY A 22 12.66 59.59 -6.82
CA GLY A 22 11.76 59.16 -7.91
C GLY A 22 11.51 57.65 -8.01
N ALA A 23 10.46 57.15 -7.34
CA ALA A 23 9.87 55.85 -7.65
C ALA A 23 8.96 55.97 -8.88
N SER A 24 9.02 55.03 -9.83
CA SER A 24 7.86 54.53 -10.62
C SER A 24 8.23 53.65 -11.83
N ILE A 25 7.46 52.56 -11.98
CA ILE A 25 6.94 51.96 -13.23
C ILE A 25 7.86 50.99 -14.02
N ALA A 26 7.52 49.71 -13.84
CA ALA A 26 7.08 48.70 -14.84
C ALA A 26 8.04 48.00 -15.81
N ALA A 27 7.69 46.71 -15.95
CA ALA A 27 7.69 45.88 -17.14
C ALA A 27 9.02 45.30 -17.65
N GLN A 28 9.14 43.99 -17.42
CA GLN A 28 9.51 42.93 -18.37
C GLN A 28 10.52 43.30 -19.47
N SER A 29 11.72 42.70 -19.41
CA SER A 29 12.38 42.23 -20.62
C SER A 29 12.94 40.83 -20.43
N SER A 30 12.50 39.94 -21.31
CA SER A 30 13.01 38.59 -21.53
C SER A 30 14.55 38.60 -21.67
N ALA A 31 15.23 37.75 -20.91
CA ALA A 31 16.54 37.23 -21.27
C ALA A 31 16.63 35.78 -20.80
N ALA A 32 16.99 34.90 -21.72
CA ALA A 32 17.09 33.47 -21.52
C ALA A 32 18.11 33.08 -20.42
N ARG A 33 17.78 31.98 -19.75
CA ARG A 33 18.52 31.20 -18.74
C ARG A 33 20.06 31.18 -18.88
N PRO A 34 20.73 30.89 -17.75
CA PRO A 34 21.61 29.73 -17.70
C PRO A 34 20.97 28.63 -16.85
N ALA A 35 20.96 27.42 -17.41
CA ALA A 35 20.67 26.20 -16.68
C ALA A 35 21.78 25.97 -15.66
N THR A 36 21.45 26.01 -14.37
CA THR A 36 22.35 25.58 -13.30
C THR A 36 21.88 24.22 -12.76
N ALA A 37 22.77 23.24 -12.98
CA ALA A 37 22.84 21.88 -12.48
C ALA A 37 21.88 21.50 -11.33
N ARG A 38 20.86 20.70 -11.65
CA ARG A 38 20.51 19.52 -10.85
C ARG A 38 20.96 18.33 -11.69
N GLU A 39 22.02 17.65 -11.27
CA GLU A 39 22.34 16.33 -11.80
C GLU A 39 21.19 15.39 -11.39
N ARG A 40 20.17 15.30 -12.25
CA ARG A 40 19.04 14.38 -12.12
C ARG A 40 19.51 13.06 -12.70
N VAL A 41 20.10 12.22 -11.87
CA VAL A 41 20.28 10.82 -12.23
C VAL A 41 18.89 10.21 -12.43
N PRO A 42 18.59 9.54 -13.56
CA PRO A 42 17.27 9.00 -13.80
C PRO A 42 17.01 7.89 -12.77
N PRO A 43 15.85 7.85 -12.12
CA PRO A 43 15.54 6.74 -11.25
C PRO A 43 15.34 5.50 -12.13
N VAL A 44 15.86 4.37 -11.69
CA VAL A 44 15.85 3.10 -12.43
C VAL A 44 15.22 2.09 -11.48
N THR A 45 14.23 1.36 -11.96
CA THR A 45 13.49 0.35 -11.20
C THR A 45 13.81 -1.04 -11.77
N ILE A 46 13.77 -2.06 -10.93
CA ILE A 46 14.00 -3.46 -11.30
C ILE A 46 12.96 -4.34 -10.62
N GLU A 47 12.42 -5.27 -11.37
CA GLU A 47 11.45 -6.27 -10.90
C GLU A 47 11.77 -7.63 -11.52
N TYR A 48 11.19 -8.71 -10.99
CA TYR A 48 11.25 -10.03 -11.61
C TYR A 48 10.00 -10.31 -12.44
N LEU A 49 10.20 -10.72 -13.69
CA LEU A 49 9.18 -11.16 -14.63
C LEU A 49 9.22 -12.68 -14.73
N ALA A 50 8.43 -13.33 -13.86
CA ALA A 50 8.45 -14.79 -13.67
C ALA A 50 8.14 -15.57 -14.96
N GLU A 51 7.15 -15.14 -15.74
CA GLU A 51 6.75 -15.78 -17.01
C GLU A 51 7.92 -15.93 -18.01
N GLN A 52 8.88 -15.00 -17.97
CA GLN A 52 10.04 -14.97 -18.88
C GLN A 52 11.35 -15.35 -18.18
N GLU A 53 11.31 -15.71 -16.90
CA GLU A 53 12.49 -15.93 -16.05
C GLU A 53 13.52 -14.80 -16.16
N ALA A 54 13.04 -13.55 -16.26
CA ALA A 54 13.85 -12.39 -16.58
C ALA A 54 13.70 -11.26 -15.57
N LEU A 55 14.73 -10.42 -15.45
CA LEU A 55 14.67 -9.15 -14.73
C LEU A 55 14.08 -8.09 -15.65
N LEU A 56 13.05 -7.38 -15.20
CA LEU A 56 12.45 -6.25 -15.88
C LEU A 56 13.05 -4.95 -15.36
N VAL A 57 13.72 -4.19 -16.23
CA VAL A 57 14.47 -2.99 -15.87
C VAL A 57 13.87 -1.76 -16.54
N GLY A 58 13.42 -0.80 -15.74
CA GLY A 58 12.90 0.48 -16.23
C GLY A 58 13.99 1.54 -16.35
N ARG A 59 14.19 2.11 -17.56
CA ARG A 59 15.20 3.15 -17.83
C ARG A 59 14.58 4.39 -18.46
N ALA A 60 15.17 5.56 -18.21
CA ALA A 60 14.82 6.77 -18.95
C ALA A 60 14.94 6.54 -20.48
N ASP A 61 13.88 6.86 -21.21
CA ASP A 61 13.91 6.99 -22.66
C ASP A 61 13.97 8.47 -23.04
N THR A 62 15.14 8.90 -23.49
CA THR A 62 15.39 10.26 -23.96
C THR A 62 15.32 10.37 -25.49
N ARG A 63 14.96 9.29 -26.19
CA ARG A 63 14.86 9.28 -27.65
C ARG A 63 13.49 9.84 -28.10
N GLY A 64 13.51 10.79 -29.02
CA GLY A 64 12.30 11.40 -29.60
C GLY A 64 11.84 12.67 -28.86
N ASP A 65 10.72 13.23 -29.31
CA ASP A 65 10.20 14.53 -28.83
C ASP A 65 9.50 14.46 -27.46
N ARG A 66 9.14 13.25 -27.00
CA ARG A 66 8.46 13.01 -25.72
C ARG A 66 9.31 12.07 -24.86
N PRO A 67 10.02 12.59 -23.84
CA PRO A 67 10.77 11.73 -22.92
C PRO A 67 9.82 10.81 -22.14
N GLY A 68 10.31 9.64 -21.76
CA GLY A 68 9.51 8.62 -21.06
C GLY A 68 10.35 7.60 -20.30
N ILE A 69 9.78 6.42 -20.10
CA ILE A 69 10.49 5.24 -19.63
C ILE A 69 10.43 4.14 -20.69
N ARG A 70 11.51 3.38 -20.82
CA ARG A 70 11.56 2.12 -21.56
C ARG A 70 11.81 0.99 -20.57
N LEU A 71 11.03 -0.07 -20.70
CA LEU A 71 11.20 -1.29 -19.93
C LEU A 71 12.00 -2.27 -20.79
N GLU A 72 13.05 -2.86 -20.25
CA GLU A 72 13.92 -3.81 -20.92
C GLU A 72 14.08 -5.07 -20.08
N THR A 73 14.11 -6.25 -20.70
CA THR A 73 14.38 -7.51 -20.00
C THR A 73 15.88 -7.84 -19.99
N ALA A 74 16.31 -8.53 -18.94
CA ALA A 74 17.67 -9.05 -18.78
C ALA A 74 17.62 -10.43 -18.12
N SER A 75 18.42 -11.38 -18.60
CA SER A 75 18.57 -12.67 -17.89
C SER A 75 19.30 -12.45 -16.55
N PRO A 76 18.92 -13.17 -15.48
CA PRO A 76 19.70 -13.23 -14.24
C PRO A 76 21.18 -13.55 -14.52
N GLY A 77 22.08 -12.92 -13.76
CA GLY A 77 23.54 -13.01 -13.97
C GLY A 77 24.11 -12.16 -15.11
N GLN A 78 23.28 -11.55 -15.97
CA GLN A 78 23.73 -10.60 -16.98
C GLN A 78 23.80 -9.17 -16.44
N GLN A 79 24.89 -8.46 -16.74
CA GLN A 79 25.10 -7.09 -16.23
C GLN A 79 24.38 -6.00 -17.04
N ALA A 80 23.72 -6.35 -18.16
CA ALA A 80 23.06 -5.43 -19.07
C ALA A 80 21.71 -5.97 -19.54
N ALA A 81 20.72 -5.08 -19.66
CA ALA A 81 19.43 -5.39 -20.26
C ALA A 81 19.53 -5.46 -21.79
N ALA A 82 18.88 -6.45 -22.39
CA ALA A 82 19.14 -6.88 -23.76
C ALA A 82 17.94 -6.67 -24.70
N GLU A 83 16.70 -6.76 -24.21
CA GLU A 83 15.52 -6.75 -25.08
C GLU A 83 14.49 -5.72 -24.63
N LEU A 84 13.84 -5.06 -25.59
CA LEU A 84 12.82 -4.05 -25.31
C LEU A 84 11.51 -4.76 -24.97
N PHE A 85 11.00 -4.52 -23.77
CA PHE A 85 9.68 -4.99 -23.33
C PHE A 85 8.57 -4.00 -23.69
N ALA A 86 8.74 -2.72 -23.32
CA ALA A 86 7.76 -1.68 -23.60
C ALA A 86 8.38 -0.28 -23.66
N ARG A 87 7.72 0.65 -24.38
CA ARG A 87 8.03 2.09 -24.33
C ARG A 87 6.82 2.87 -23.87
N LEU A 88 7.01 3.68 -22.84
CA LEU A 88 5.97 4.46 -22.20
C LEU A 88 6.34 5.95 -22.24
N PRO A 89 5.93 6.68 -23.29
CA PRO A 89 6.18 8.12 -23.38
C PRO A 89 5.41 8.87 -22.29
N ASP A 90 5.95 10.01 -21.85
CA ASP A 90 5.36 10.88 -20.82
C ASP A 90 5.14 10.21 -19.46
N ILE A 91 5.84 9.12 -19.21
CA ILE A 91 5.97 8.51 -17.89
C ILE A 91 7.33 8.92 -17.32
N ALA A 92 7.36 9.26 -16.03
CA ALA A 92 8.60 9.64 -15.37
C ALA A 92 9.58 8.48 -15.43
N ALA A 93 10.87 8.78 -15.64
CA ALA A 93 11.90 7.74 -15.78
C ALA A 93 11.99 6.76 -14.60
N GLY A 94 11.56 7.18 -13.41
CA GLY A 94 11.46 6.34 -12.23
C GLY A 94 10.06 6.19 -11.71
N ALA A 95 9.08 6.10 -12.60
CA ALA A 95 7.79 5.59 -12.19
C ALA A 95 7.99 4.20 -11.56
N PRO A 96 7.44 3.94 -10.36
CA PRO A 96 7.45 2.61 -9.80
C PRO A 96 6.74 1.64 -10.74
N ILE A 97 7.22 0.40 -10.74
CA ILE A 97 6.60 -0.73 -11.40
C ILE A 97 6.34 -1.82 -10.37
N ALA A 98 5.36 -2.67 -10.63
CA ALA A 98 5.17 -3.91 -9.89
C ALA A 98 4.79 -5.01 -10.89
N VAL A 99 5.26 -6.22 -10.66
CA VAL A 99 5.01 -7.37 -11.53
C VAL A 99 4.29 -8.46 -10.75
N VAL A 100 3.27 -9.06 -11.36
CA VAL A 100 2.59 -10.24 -10.81
C VAL A 100 3.47 -11.47 -11.08
N ARG A 101 3.96 -12.11 -10.01
CA ARG A 101 4.96 -13.19 -10.09
C ARG A 101 4.39 -14.57 -9.83
N ASP A 102 3.37 -14.65 -8.98
CA ASP A 102 2.68 -15.84 -8.51
C ASP A 102 1.16 -15.64 -8.64
N GLU A 103 0.39 -16.64 -8.22
CA GLU A 103 -1.07 -16.55 -8.19
C GLU A 103 -1.50 -15.27 -7.46
N ALA A 104 -2.20 -14.40 -8.15
CA ALA A 104 -2.72 -13.15 -7.61
C ALA A 104 -4.21 -13.04 -7.94
N SER A 105 -4.98 -12.41 -7.05
CA SER A 105 -6.46 -12.46 -7.05
C SER A 105 -7.08 -11.89 -8.35
N GLY A 106 -7.21 -12.74 -9.36
CA GLY A 106 -7.67 -12.41 -10.71
C GLY A 106 -6.67 -11.65 -11.59
N PHE A 107 -5.43 -11.46 -11.16
CA PHE A 107 -4.37 -10.95 -12.04
C PHE A 107 -3.63 -12.11 -12.71
N ALA A 108 -3.15 -11.89 -13.94
CA ALA A 108 -2.37 -12.88 -14.66
C ALA A 108 -0.89 -12.74 -14.29
N VAL A 109 -0.21 -13.86 -14.07
CA VAL A 109 1.26 -13.89 -13.94
C VAL A 109 1.87 -13.21 -15.17
N GLY A 110 2.82 -12.31 -14.94
CA GLY A 110 3.43 -11.48 -15.99
C GLY A 110 2.75 -10.13 -16.23
N ASP A 111 1.60 -9.85 -15.61
CA ASP A 111 1.03 -8.50 -15.59
C ASP A 111 2.03 -7.51 -14.98
N VAL A 112 2.24 -6.38 -15.67
CA VAL A 112 3.10 -5.29 -15.21
C VAL A 112 2.27 -4.04 -14.95
N PHE A 113 2.29 -3.55 -13.72
CA PHE A 113 1.69 -2.27 -13.34
C PHE A 113 2.74 -1.17 -13.34
N VAL A 114 2.39 0.01 -13.84
CA VAL A 114 3.29 1.17 -13.89
C VAL A 114 2.54 2.40 -13.41
N ALA A 115 3.15 3.18 -12.52
CA ALA A 115 2.56 4.46 -12.12
C ALA A 115 2.55 5.46 -13.28
N GLY A 116 1.43 6.15 -13.41
CA GLY A 116 1.21 7.20 -14.38
C GLY A 116 1.91 8.51 -14.05
N GLY A 117 1.68 9.51 -14.91
CA GLY A 117 2.18 10.87 -14.70
C GLY A 117 1.16 11.81 -14.06
N ARG A 118 -0.08 11.35 -13.91
CA ARG A 118 -1.21 12.12 -13.35
C ARG A 118 -1.61 11.59 -11.97
N PRO A 119 -2.29 12.41 -11.14
CA PRO A 119 -2.84 11.97 -9.87
C PRO A 119 -3.62 10.65 -9.97
N GLY A 120 -3.26 9.67 -9.14
CA GLY A 120 -3.90 8.36 -9.08
C GLY A 120 -3.85 7.50 -10.35
N GLU A 121 -3.13 7.91 -11.41
CA GLU A 121 -3.09 7.19 -12.70
C GLU A 121 -2.22 5.92 -12.58
N LEU A 122 -2.77 4.79 -13.04
CA LEU A 122 -2.06 3.52 -13.18
C LEU A 122 -2.23 2.99 -14.61
N LEU A 123 -1.15 2.41 -15.12
CA LEU A 123 -1.09 1.68 -16.38
C LEU A 123 -0.96 0.19 -16.08
N ARG A 124 -1.49 -0.65 -16.97
CA ARG A 124 -1.26 -2.09 -16.98
C ARG A 124 -0.68 -2.49 -18.32
N ILE A 125 0.34 -3.34 -18.31
CA ILE A 125 0.87 -4.01 -19.50
C ILE A 125 0.57 -5.49 -19.33
N GLN A 126 -0.18 -6.04 -20.29
CA GLN A 126 -0.56 -7.44 -20.33
C GLN A 126 -0.34 -7.95 -21.76
N GLU A 127 0.38 -9.06 -21.92
CA GLU A 127 0.66 -9.66 -23.23
C GLU A 127 1.19 -8.65 -24.28
N GLY A 128 2.08 -7.75 -23.84
CA GLY A 128 2.67 -6.71 -24.69
C GLY A 128 1.73 -5.54 -25.05
N ARG A 129 0.48 -5.52 -24.58
CA ARG A 129 -0.47 -4.41 -24.76
C ARG A 129 -0.48 -3.51 -23.53
N THR A 130 -0.37 -2.19 -23.75
CA THR A 130 -0.45 -1.20 -22.68
C THR A 130 -1.85 -0.58 -22.62
N GLU A 131 -2.51 -0.68 -21.47
CA GLU A 131 -3.74 0.04 -21.15
C GLU A 131 -3.40 1.32 -20.35
N ARG A 132 -3.81 2.49 -20.85
CA ARG A 132 -3.56 3.79 -20.21
C ARG A 132 -4.75 4.76 -20.38
N PRO A 133 -5.38 5.21 -19.27
CA PRO A 133 -5.24 4.65 -17.92
C PRO A 133 -5.89 3.25 -17.87
N TRP A 134 -5.28 2.32 -17.13
CA TRP A 134 -6.01 1.13 -16.66
C TRP A 134 -6.93 1.52 -15.50
N LEU A 135 -6.43 2.36 -14.60
CA LEU A 135 -7.18 2.90 -13.47
C LEU A 135 -6.75 4.34 -13.19
N THR A 136 -7.69 5.15 -12.70
CA THR A 136 -7.39 6.42 -12.04
C THR A 136 -8.07 6.40 -10.68
N ILE A 137 -7.29 6.38 -9.60
CA ILE A 137 -7.80 6.33 -8.24
C ILE A 137 -8.57 7.63 -7.95
N PRO A 138 -9.89 7.58 -7.75
CA PRO A 138 -10.70 8.79 -7.83
C PRO A 138 -10.48 9.84 -6.74
N ALA A 139 -10.08 9.39 -5.55
CA ALA A 139 -9.85 10.25 -4.40
C ALA A 139 -8.36 10.55 -4.16
N GLU A 140 -7.48 10.04 -5.02
CA GLU A 140 -6.06 10.34 -4.97
C GLU A 140 -5.77 11.63 -5.77
N GLN A 141 -5.13 12.58 -5.11
CA GLN A 141 -4.84 13.91 -5.66
C GLN A 141 -3.36 14.06 -6.02
N ASP A 142 -2.54 13.08 -5.63
CA ASP A 142 -1.10 13.04 -5.82
C ASP A 142 -0.72 11.87 -6.75
N VAL A 143 0.50 11.90 -7.30
CA VAL A 143 0.98 10.80 -8.16
C VAL A 143 1.26 9.55 -7.33
N ILE A 144 1.11 8.38 -7.95
CA ILE A 144 1.55 7.12 -7.34
C ILE A 144 3.08 7.07 -7.39
N SER A 145 3.69 6.73 -6.26
CA SER A 145 5.13 6.82 -6.01
C SER A 145 5.75 5.52 -5.50
N ALA A 146 4.94 4.53 -5.09
CA ALA A 146 5.38 3.15 -4.90
C ALA A 146 4.27 2.16 -5.30
N LEU A 147 4.67 0.97 -5.77
CA LEU A 147 3.78 -0.13 -6.13
C LEU A 147 4.34 -1.43 -5.57
N HIS A 148 3.46 -2.35 -5.20
CA HIS A 148 3.80 -3.72 -4.80
C HIS A 148 2.60 -4.62 -5.05
N VAL A 149 2.79 -5.83 -5.55
CA VAL A 149 1.72 -6.84 -5.58
C VAL A 149 1.78 -7.58 -4.25
N ASP A 150 0.66 -7.68 -3.53
CA ASP A 150 0.64 -8.47 -2.31
C ASP A 150 0.91 -9.94 -2.63
N ARG A 151 2.04 -10.44 -2.15
CA ARG A 151 2.46 -11.84 -2.29
C ARG A 151 2.35 -12.60 -0.99
N THR A 152 1.76 -12.02 0.06
CA THR A 152 1.60 -12.68 1.38
C THR A 152 0.18 -13.18 1.62
N GLY A 153 -0.77 -12.76 0.78
CA GLY A 153 -2.20 -13.05 0.96
C GLY A 153 -2.89 -12.21 2.03
N GLY A 154 -2.14 -11.49 2.87
CA GLY A 154 -2.70 -10.66 3.94
C GLY A 154 -3.50 -9.45 3.44
N PHE A 155 -3.38 -9.11 2.15
CA PHE A 155 -4.13 -8.06 1.46
C PHE A 155 -4.73 -8.61 0.17
N ASP A 156 -5.34 -9.80 0.26
CA ASP A 156 -6.12 -10.45 -0.78
C ASP A 156 -5.35 -10.70 -2.09
N ARG A 157 -4.02 -10.76 -2.02
CA ARG A 157 -3.14 -10.87 -3.21
C ARG A 157 -3.40 -9.76 -4.26
N GLU A 158 -3.79 -8.58 -3.79
CA GLU A 158 -4.13 -7.42 -4.61
C GLU A 158 -2.94 -6.46 -4.80
N LEU A 159 -3.07 -5.50 -5.73
CA LEU A 159 -2.06 -4.47 -5.95
C LEU A 159 -2.12 -3.43 -4.82
N ILE A 160 -0.99 -3.18 -4.18
CA ILE A 160 -0.76 -2.11 -3.22
C ILE A 160 -0.12 -0.91 -3.92
N ALA A 161 -0.75 0.25 -3.79
CA ALA A 161 -0.25 1.51 -4.35
C ALA A 161 -0.09 2.57 -3.27
N ALA A 162 1.09 3.17 -3.18
CA ALA A 162 1.36 4.30 -2.29
C ALA A 162 1.55 5.59 -3.09
N SER A 163 1.03 6.71 -2.57
CA SER A 163 1.09 8.00 -3.25
C SER A 163 2.05 8.99 -2.62
N ALA A 164 2.42 10.01 -3.40
CA ALA A 164 3.24 11.11 -2.93
C ALA A 164 2.55 11.96 -1.84
N GLY A 165 1.22 11.88 -1.77
CA GLY A 165 0.42 12.47 -0.69
C GLY A 165 0.41 11.65 0.60
N GLY A 166 0.92 10.41 0.56
CA GLY A 166 1.02 9.51 1.71
C GLY A 166 -0.19 8.63 1.95
N ASN A 167 -1.01 8.40 0.93
CA ASN A 167 -2.09 7.42 1.01
C ASN A 167 -1.60 6.06 0.51
N VAL A 168 -2.11 5.00 1.11
CA VAL A 168 -1.88 3.62 0.70
C VAL A 168 -3.22 3.00 0.30
N TRP A 169 -3.26 2.44 -0.89
CA TRP A 169 -4.44 1.91 -1.54
C TRP A 169 -4.24 0.43 -1.86
N GLN A 170 -5.30 -0.35 -1.71
CA GLN A 170 -5.42 -1.74 -2.16
C GLN A 170 -6.33 -1.75 -3.38
N ILE A 171 -5.92 -2.46 -4.43
CA ILE A 171 -6.54 -2.40 -5.75
C ILE A 171 -6.70 -3.82 -6.31
N GLY A 172 -7.95 -4.25 -6.43
CA GLY A 172 -8.31 -5.54 -7.01
C GLY A 172 -8.27 -5.56 -8.53
N SER A 173 -8.24 -6.77 -9.10
CA SER A 173 -8.26 -7.01 -10.55
C SER A 173 -9.53 -6.49 -11.23
N ASN A 174 -10.64 -6.46 -10.50
CA ASN A 174 -11.91 -5.83 -10.87
C ASN A 174 -11.88 -4.28 -10.80
N ARG A 175 -10.72 -3.66 -10.54
CA ARG A 175 -10.52 -2.20 -10.39
C ARG A 175 -11.24 -1.60 -9.18
N ARG A 176 -11.66 -2.42 -8.21
CA ARG A 176 -12.13 -1.95 -6.91
C ARG A 176 -10.94 -1.36 -6.15
N VAL A 177 -11.16 -0.20 -5.54
CA VAL A 177 -10.12 0.52 -4.79
C VAL A 177 -10.56 0.69 -3.34
N SER A 178 -9.69 0.32 -2.41
CA SER A 178 -9.89 0.55 -0.98
C SER A 178 -8.72 1.37 -0.41
N LEU A 179 -9.02 2.36 0.43
CA LEU A 179 -7.99 3.08 1.19
C LEU A 179 -7.56 2.20 2.37
N VAL A 180 -6.29 1.81 2.41
CA VAL A 180 -5.70 1.08 3.53
C VAL A 180 -5.32 2.04 4.65
N ALA A 181 -4.63 3.14 4.33
CA ALA A 181 -4.21 4.12 5.32
C ALA A 181 -3.86 5.49 4.73
N ALA A 182 -4.00 6.53 5.55
CA ALA A 182 -3.50 7.88 5.29
C ALA A 182 -2.36 8.24 6.27
N THR A 183 -1.13 8.24 5.77
CA THR A 183 0.09 8.44 6.57
C THR A 183 0.50 9.92 6.67
N GLY A 184 0.06 10.75 5.71
CA GLY A 184 0.37 12.18 5.64
C GLY A 184 1.86 12.48 5.37
N VAL A 185 2.64 11.49 4.90
CA VAL A 185 4.04 11.65 4.50
C VAL A 185 4.24 11.08 3.10
N HIS A 186 5.10 11.69 2.29
CA HIS A 186 5.41 11.18 0.95
C HIS A 186 6.06 9.80 1.05
N LEU A 187 5.40 8.77 0.51
CA LEU A 187 5.88 7.40 0.49
C LEU A 187 6.61 7.08 -0.83
N VAL A 188 7.73 6.36 -0.79
CA VAL A 188 8.57 6.04 -1.96
C VAL A 188 8.84 4.55 -2.14
N ALA A 189 8.55 3.73 -1.12
CA ALA A 189 8.63 2.28 -1.18
C ALA A 189 7.48 1.68 -0.37
N VAL A 190 7.02 0.50 -0.76
CA VAL A 190 5.97 -0.25 -0.06
C VAL A 190 6.19 -1.75 -0.26
N ILE A 191 5.92 -2.55 0.77
CA ILE A 191 5.98 -4.02 0.72
C ILE A 191 4.98 -4.62 1.73
N THR A 192 4.44 -5.80 1.44
CA THR A 192 3.65 -6.59 2.39
C THR A 192 4.52 -7.59 3.15
N VAL A 193 4.28 -7.76 4.45
CA VAL A 193 5.03 -8.64 5.33
C VAL A 193 4.20 -9.88 5.68
N PRO A 194 4.77 -11.09 5.59
CA PRO A 194 4.07 -12.31 5.96
C PRO A 194 3.58 -12.29 7.42
N ALA A 195 2.47 -12.99 7.68
CA ALA A 195 1.84 -13.06 8.99
C ALA A 195 2.55 -14.07 9.92
N MET A 196 3.83 -13.85 10.21
CA MET A 196 4.62 -14.66 11.14
C MET A 196 5.10 -13.84 12.35
N PRO A 197 4.36 -13.81 13.47
CA PRO A 197 4.69 -13.01 14.65
C PRO A 197 6.05 -13.34 15.26
N GLU A 198 6.44 -14.62 15.27
CA GLU A 198 7.74 -15.08 15.78
C GLU A 198 8.91 -14.45 15.00
N ARG A 199 8.75 -14.28 13.68
CA ARG A 199 9.80 -13.77 12.78
C ARG A 199 9.77 -12.28 12.57
N TYR A 200 8.59 -11.65 12.55
CA TYR A 200 8.41 -10.24 12.20
C TYR A 200 7.91 -9.37 13.36
N GLY A 201 7.58 -9.99 14.50
CA GLY A 201 7.09 -9.29 15.68
C GLY A 201 5.92 -8.36 15.32
N PRO A 202 5.97 -7.07 15.71
CA PRO A 202 4.93 -6.09 15.39
C PRO A 202 4.72 -5.81 13.90
N TRP A 203 5.63 -6.23 13.00
CA TRP A 203 5.49 -6.04 11.56
C TRP A 203 4.76 -7.19 10.87
N SER A 204 4.49 -8.28 11.59
CA SER A 204 3.79 -9.44 11.08
C SER A 204 2.42 -9.08 10.49
N GLY A 205 2.19 -9.47 9.22
CA GLY A 205 0.93 -9.19 8.51
C GLY A 205 0.68 -7.72 8.19
N ALA A 206 1.69 -6.86 8.33
CA ALA A 206 1.60 -5.43 8.06
C ALA A 206 2.07 -5.09 6.64
N ILE A 207 1.74 -3.87 6.20
CA ILE A 207 2.46 -3.19 5.13
C ILE A 207 3.59 -2.37 5.76
N LEU A 208 4.79 -2.50 5.22
CA LEU A 208 5.89 -1.57 5.47
C LEU A 208 5.97 -0.58 4.32
N ALA A 209 6.05 0.71 4.64
CA ALA A 209 6.30 1.76 3.68
C ALA A 209 7.46 2.65 4.13
N ALA A 210 8.10 3.33 3.19
CA ALA A 210 9.20 4.26 3.49
C ALA A 210 8.86 5.66 3.04
N SER A 211 9.22 6.66 3.85
CA SER A 211 9.14 8.07 3.46
C SER A 211 10.48 8.64 3.01
N ASP A 212 10.44 9.55 2.05
CA ASP A 212 11.63 10.22 1.50
C ASP A 212 12.16 11.33 2.42
N LEU A 213 13.27 11.93 2.03
CA LEU A 213 13.84 13.13 2.63
C LEU A 213 12.80 14.26 2.71
N PRO A 214 12.79 15.03 3.82
CA PRO A 214 13.69 14.94 4.96
C PRO A 214 13.19 14.00 6.08
N ALA A 215 12.04 13.32 5.91
CA ALA A 215 11.41 12.56 6.98
C ALA A 215 12.17 11.26 7.28
N CYS A 216 12.55 10.51 6.24
CA CYS A 216 13.29 9.25 6.33
C CYS A 216 12.80 8.31 7.43
N ARG A 217 11.50 8.01 7.39
CA ARG A 217 10.84 7.12 8.34
C ARG A 217 10.36 5.87 7.66
N MET A 218 10.49 4.75 8.35
CA MET A 218 9.68 3.58 8.06
C MET A 218 8.31 3.78 8.69
N VAL A 219 7.28 3.42 7.94
CA VAL A 219 5.88 3.49 8.31
C VAL A 219 5.37 2.06 8.36
N VAL A 220 4.85 1.65 9.50
CA VAL A 220 4.23 0.33 9.68
C VAL A 220 2.73 0.54 9.66
N ILE A 221 2.04 -0.13 8.75
CA ILE A 221 0.60 -0.07 8.56
C ILE A 221 0.03 -1.45 8.82
N SER A 222 -0.64 -1.65 9.95
CA SER A 222 -1.25 -2.94 10.30
C SER A 222 -2.42 -3.27 9.35
N ALA A 223 -2.86 -4.53 9.36
CA ALA A 223 -3.99 -4.99 8.53
C ALA A 223 -5.30 -4.21 8.76
N ASP A 224 -5.52 -3.71 9.99
CA ASP A 224 -6.66 -2.85 10.36
C ASP A 224 -6.47 -1.37 9.97
N GLY A 225 -5.33 -1.01 9.37
CA GLY A 225 -5.03 0.33 8.86
C GLY A 225 -4.45 1.31 9.87
N ARG A 226 -4.03 0.85 11.07
CA ARG A 226 -3.33 1.73 12.03
C ARG A 226 -1.93 2.04 11.55
N VAL A 227 -1.49 3.27 11.77
CA VAL A 227 -0.19 3.75 11.27
C VAL A 227 0.73 4.06 12.44
N SER A 228 1.89 3.43 12.44
CA SER A 228 2.98 3.77 13.35
C SER A 228 4.25 4.13 12.59
N PHE A 229 5.12 4.92 13.21
CA PHE A 229 6.37 5.38 12.60
C PHE A 229 7.55 4.82 13.37
N THR A 230 8.52 4.28 12.65
CA THR A 230 9.78 3.78 13.20
C THR A 230 10.93 4.57 12.58
N ASN A 231 11.81 5.08 13.43
CA ASN A 231 13.07 5.68 12.98
C ASN A 231 14.15 4.60 12.94
N ILE A 232 14.61 4.30 11.72
CA ILE A 232 15.64 3.27 11.47
C ILE A 232 16.99 3.89 11.10
N GLY A 233 17.11 5.23 11.11
CA GLY A 233 18.36 5.93 10.83
C GLY A 233 18.83 5.91 9.36
N VAL A 234 18.03 5.36 8.45
CA VAL A 234 18.31 5.29 7.00
C VAL A 234 17.06 5.73 6.21
N CYS A 235 17.29 6.40 5.08
CA CYS A 235 16.22 6.71 4.12
C CYS A 235 16.11 5.53 3.16
N ILE A 236 14.97 4.85 3.12
CA ILE A 236 14.75 3.71 2.24
C ILE A 236 14.14 4.17 0.92
N ALA A 237 14.72 3.69 -0.17
CA ALA A 237 14.26 3.93 -1.54
C ALA A 237 13.46 2.75 -2.10
N ASP A 238 13.71 1.52 -1.61
CA ASP A 238 13.03 0.31 -2.07
C ASP A 238 13.12 -0.83 -1.04
N PHE A 239 12.17 -1.76 -1.09
CA PHE A 239 12.07 -2.96 -0.23
C PHE A 239 11.97 -4.23 -1.07
N ASP A 240 12.51 -5.34 -0.58
CA ASP A 240 12.10 -6.68 -1.02
C ASP A 240 12.25 -7.68 0.17
N LEU A 241 11.66 -8.86 0.07
CA LEU A 241 11.89 -9.96 1.01
C LEU A 241 13.10 -10.77 0.56
N VAL A 242 14.02 -11.07 1.48
CA VAL A 242 15.16 -11.94 1.15
C VAL A 242 14.67 -13.33 0.82
N ALA A 243 14.60 -13.64 -0.47
CA ALA A 243 14.18 -14.94 -0.94
C ALA A 243 15.26 -16.00 -0.59
N PRO A 244 14.89 -17.09 0.08
CA PRO A 244 15.80 -18.17 0.40
C PRO A 244 16.51 -18.73 -0.84
N ARG A 245 17.79 -19.11 -0.66
CA ARG A 245 18.64 -19.73 -1.70
C ARG A 245 18.73 -18.94 -3.03
N SER A 246 18.34 -17.66 -3.03
CA SER A 246 18.29 -16.82 -4.22
C SER A 246 19.24 -15.64 -4.11
N ALA A 247 19.84 -15.26 -5.23
CA ALA A 247 20.63 -14.05 -5.32
C ALA A 247 19.72 -12.81 -5.31
N LEU A 248 20.21 -11.72 -4.71
CA LEU A 248 19.59 -10.40 -4.79
C LEU A 248 20.14 -9.66 -6.00
N TYR A 249 19.26 -9.04 -6.78
CA TYR A 249 19.63 -8.16 -7.88
C TYR A 249 19.25 -6.73 -7.54
N GLY A 250 20.10 -5.79 -7.90
CA GLY A 250 19.79 -4.38 -7.78
C GLY A 250 20.42 -3.57 -8.89
N ILE A 251 19.92 -2.36 -9.10
CA ILE A 251 20.52 -1.45 -10.05
C ILE A 251 21.51 -0.56 -9.34
N ALA A 252 22.79 -0.70 -9.69
CA ALA A 252 23.85 0.18 -9.25
C ALA A 252 23.84 1.48 -10.05
N GLU A 253 23.81 2.60 -9.34
CA GLU A 253 24.00 3.93 -9.91
C GLU A 253 25.39 4.01 -10.58
N SER A 254 25.45 4.42 -11.85
CA SER A 254 26.74 4.72 -12.47
C SER A 254 27.17 6.12 -12.06
N ALA A 255 28.37 6.25 -11.50
CA ALA A 255 28.97 7.55 -11.15
C ALA A 255 29.26 8.45 -12.37
N LEU A 256 28.97 8.01 -13.59
CA LEU A 256 29.20 8.74 -14.84
C LEU A 256 27.90 8.79 -15.67
N PRO A 257 27.49 9.99 -16.15
CA PRO A 257 26.19 10.19 -16.82
C PRO A 257 25.99 9.42 -18.14
N ASP A 258 27.07 8.94 -18.78
CA ASP A 258 27.01 8.23 -20.06
C ASP A 258 27.12 6.70 -19.95
N ARG A 259 27.23 6.15 -18.74
CA ARG A 259 27.33 4.69 -18.54
C ARG A 259 25.97 4.10 -18.22
N ARG A 260 25.62 3.00 -18.90
CA ARG A 260 24.41 2.23 -18.61
C ARG A 260 24.44 1.78 -17.14
N PRO A 261 23.35 2.01 -16.35
CA PRO A 261 23.21 1.40 -15.03
C PRO A 261 23.47 -0.10 -15.13
N ARG A 262 24.34 -0.60 -14.25
CA ARG A 262 24.70 -2.01 -14.18
C ARG A 262 23.76 -2.72 -13.24
N ILE A 263 23.33 -3.90 -13.65
CA ILE A 263 22.69 -4.85 -12.75
C ILE A 263 23.81 -5.41 -11.87
N THR A 264 23.66 -5.27 -10.56
CA THR A 264 24.54 -5.80 -9.53
C THR A 264 23.86 -6.98 -8.86
N GLU A 265 24.58 -8.08 -8.75
CA GLU A 265 24.15 -9.28 -8.07
C GLU A 265 24.85 -9.37 -6.71
N VAL A 266 24.08 -9.72 -5.68
CA VAL A 266 24.57 -10.21 -4.40
C VAL A 266 24.24 -11.71 -4.38
N PRO A 267 25.26 -12.58 -4.47
CA PRO A 267 25.05 -14.02 -4.50
C PRO A 267 24.30 -14.54 -3.28
N ALA A 268 23.57 -15.64 -3.44
CA ALA A 268 22.77 -16.24 -2.37
C ALA A 268 23.63 -16.60 -1.13
N GLU A 269 24.87 -17.05 -1.34
CA GLU A 269 25.78 -17.39 -0.25
C GLU A 269 26.15 -16.18 0.64
N ASP A 270 26.16 -14.98 0.06
CA ASP A 270 26.45 -13.74 0.76
C ASP A 270 25.24 -13.26 1.60
N LEU A 271 24.06 -13.88 1.39
CA LEU A 271 22.80 -13.64 2.10
C LEU A 271 22.44 -14.74 3.11
N ALA A 272 23.28 -15.78 3.23
CA ALA A 272 23.02 -16.91 4.12
C ALA A 272 22.77 -16.46 5.58
N GLY A 273 21.72 -16.99 6.20
CA GLY A 273 21.29 -16.62 7.55
C GLY A 273 20.47 -15.32 7.63
N ARG A 274 20.07 -14.77 6.48
CA ARG A 274 19.20 -13.58 6.36
C ARG A 274 17.92 -13.88 5.59
N GLU A 275 17.62 -15.14 5.35
CA GLU A 275 16.43 -15.61 4.67
C GLU A 275 15.19 -15.01 5.36
N CYS A 276 14.30 -14.48 4.54
CA CYS A 276 13.07 -13.82 4.96
C CYS A 276 13.25 -12.59 5.84
N ALA A 277 14.45 -12.02 5.93
CA ALA A 277 14.63 -10.65 6.40
C ALA A 277 14.07 -9.64 5.39
N ILE A 278 13.77 -8.42 5.84
CA ILE A 278 13.39 -7.33 4.94
C ILE A 278 14.67 -6.75 4.33
N ALA A 279 14.91 -6.96 3.04
CA ALA A 279 15.96 -6.28 2.30
C ALA A 279 15.52 -4.85 1.97
N TYR A 280 16.47 -3.92 1.95
CA TYR A 280 16.21 -2.55 1.52
C TYR A 280 17.34 -1.99 0.67
N ALA A 281 16.99 -1.07 -0.22
CA ALA A 281 17.92 -0.14 -0.87
C ALA A 281 17.83 1.22 -0.17
N ALA A 282 18.95 1.77 0.31
CA ALA A 282 18.95 3.10 0.91
C ALA A 282 19.17 4.22 -0.13
N SER A 283 18.62 5.40 0.14
CA SER A 283 18.80 6.59 -0.70
C SER A 283 20.25 7.08 -0.77
N ASP A 284 21.09 6.74 0.21
CA ASP A 284 22.54 7.01 0.21
C ASP A 284 23.33 5.96 -0.60
N GLY A 285 22.69 4.84 -0.91
CA GLY A 285 23.13 3.75 -1.76
C GLY A 285 23.58 2.48 -1.02
N VAL A 286 23.64 2.44 0.31
CA VAL A 286 24.10 1.23 1.02
C VAL A 286 22.90 0.31 1.32
N PRO A 287 22.73 -0.81 0.59
CA PRO A 287 21.64 -1.73 0.89
C PRO A 287 21.92 -2.50 2.18
N GLY A 288 20.86 -3.00 2.79
CA GLY A 288 20.93 -3.74 4.03
C GLY A 288 19.73 -4.63 4.24
N THR A 289 19.68 -5.26 5.41
CA THR A 289 18.51 -5.96 5.90
C THR A 289 18.02 -5.34 7.21
N LEU A 290 16.72 -5.38 7.42
CA LEU A 290 16.06 -5.04 8.69
C LEU A 290 15.54 -6.32 9.35
N SER A 291 15.54 -6.29 10.68
CA SER A 291 14.87 -7.27 11.53
C SER A 291 14.17 -6.50 12.63
N TRP A 292 12.94 -6.90 13.00
CA TRP A 292 12.22 -6.26 14.10
C TRP A 292 12.95 -6.41 15.43
N ALA A 293 13.72 -7.50 15.60
CA ALA A 293 14.47 -7.81 16.81
C ALA A 293 15.74 -6.95 16.95
N SER A 294 16.18 -6.27 15.88
CA SER A 294 17.35 -5.39 15.88
C SER A 294 16.95 -3.95 15.56
N ALA A 295 17.31 -3.02 16.44
CA ALA A 295 17.12 -1.59 16.19
C ALA A 295 18.06 -1.04 15.10
N ALA A 296 19.12 -1.77 14.74
CA ALA A 296 20.13 -1.32 13.78
C ALA A 296 19.99 -2.06 12.43
N PRO A 297 19.90 -1.32 11.30
CA PRO A 297 20.03 -1.91 9.98
C PRO A 297 21.38 -2.62 9.82
N VAL A 298 21.38 -3.76 9.14
CA VAL A 298 22.60 -4.52 8.89
C VAL A 298 22.95 -4.43 7.41
N ALA A 299 24.05 -3.74 7.08
CA ALA A 299 24.51 -3.60 5.71
C ALA A 299 24.74 -4.96 5.03
N LEU A 300 24.43 -5.04 3.74
CA LEU A 300 24.72 -6.22 2.91
C LEU A 300 26.20 -6.21 2.48
N PRO A 301 26.85 -7.37 2.44
CA PRO A 301 28.22 -7.50 1.96
C PRO A 301 28.25 -7.41 0.43
N LEU A 302 28.27 -6.18 -0.10
CA LEU A 302 28.42 -6.00 -1.54
C LEU A 302 29.88 -6.22 -1.97
N ARG A 303 30.08 -7.09 -2.98
CA ARG A 303 31.40 -7.31 -3.61
C ARG A 303 31.96 -6.07 -4.31
N VAL A 304 31.11 -5.06 -4.56
CA VAL A 304 31.46 -3.78 -5.18
C VAL A 304 30.79 -2.67 -4.38
N ALA A 305 31.45 -1.52 -4.22
CA ALA A 305 30.82 -0.29 -3.70
C ALA A 305 29.77 0.21 -4.71
N ALA A 306 28.58 -0.40 -4.67
CA ALA A 306 27.46 -0.11 -5.54
C ALA A 306 26.37 0.59 -4.72
N LYS A 307 25.85 1.69 -5.29
CA LYS A 307 24.70 2.39 -4.73
C LYS A 307 23.43 1.80 -5.32
N LEU A 308 22.75 0.94 -4.57
CA LEU A 308 21.51 0.34 -5.04
C LEU A 308 20.34 1.32 -4.81
N ARG A 309 19.50 1.48 -5.82
CA ARG A 309 18.28 2.30 -5.77
C ARG A 309 17.00 1.48 -5.73
N ALA A 310 17.07 0.27 -6.26
CA ALA A 310 16.00 -0.70 -6.31
C ALA A 310 16.61 -2.10 -6.19
N VAL A 311 15.84 -3.03 -5.63
CA VAL A 311 16.25 -4.39 -5.31
C VAL A 311 15.14 -5.38 -5.68
N THR A 312 15.50 -6.54 -6.21
CA THR A 312 14.55 -7.63 -6.47
C THR A 312 15.21 -9.00 -6.32
N PHE A 313 14.41 -10.02 -6.02
CA PHE A 313 14.80 -11.44 -6.13
C PHE A 313 14.14 -12.13 -7.33
N PRO A 314 14.86 -12.99 -8.08
CA PRO A 314 14.34 -13.72 -9.23
C PRO A 314 13.59 -15.00 -8.81
N VAL A 315 12.62 -14.86 -7.93
CA VAL A 315 11.80 -15.97 -7.43
C VAL A 315 10.34 -15.66 -7.67
N ALA A 316 9.63 -16.62 -8.28
CA ALA A 316 8.21 -16.52 -8.60
C ALA A 316 7.34 -16.67 -7.35
N GLU A 317 7.68 -17.62 -6.47
CA GLU A 317 6.95 -17.94 -5.24
C GLU A 317 7.44 -17.12 -4.04
N ASN A 318 6.54 -16.85 -3.09
CA ASN A 318 6.93 -16.21 -1.84
C ASN A 318 7.33 -17.27 -0.82
N LEU A 319 8.59 -17.67 -0.88
CA LEU A 319 9.23 -18.64 0.01
C LEU A 319 9.49 -18.11 1.44
N CYS A 320 8.72 -17.10 1.86
CA CYS A 320 8.75 -16.52 3.19
C CYS A 320 7.37 -16.48 3.82
N GLN A 321 6.42 -17.28 3.31
CA GLN A 321 5.13 -17.50 3.95
C GLN A 321 5.22 -18.67 4.93
N PRO A 322 4.22 -18.86 5.82
CA PRO A 322 4.03 -20.15 6.50
C PRO A 322 3.97 -21.30 5.48
N GLU A 323 4.26 -22.51 5.93
CA GLU A 323 4.11 -23.72 5.11
C GLU A 323 2.69 -23.86 4.57
N ILE A 324 2.61 -24.34 3.33
CA ILE A 324 1.39 -24.74 2.65
C ILE A 324 1.32 -26.25 2.77
N CYS A 325 0.43 -26.73 3.63
CA CYS A 325 0.33 -28.14 3.98
C CYS A 325 0.05 -29.03 2.77
N GLY A 326 0.81 -30.11 2.66
CA GLY A 326 0.65 -31.15 1.65
C GLY A 326 1.13 -30.76 0.25
N ASP A 327 1.85 -29.65 0.11
CA ASP A 327 2.42 -29.23 -1.19
C ASP A 327 3.81 -29.84 -1.45
N GLY A 328 4.45 -30.41 -0.42
CA GLY A 328 5.75 -31.06 -0.49
C GLY A 328 6.91 -30.09 -0.74
N VAL A 329 6.71 -28.78 -0.52
CA VAL A 329 7.68 -27.70 -0.65
C VAL A 329 7.95 -27.11 0.74
N ASP A 330 9.21 -26.72 0.99
CA ASP A 330 9.62 -25.99 2.20
C ASP A 330 9.38 -24.48 1.94
N ASN A 331 8.13 -24.02 2.07
CA ASN A 331 7.69 -22.67 1.66
C ASN A 331 8.21 -21.57 2.59
N ASN A 332 8.71 -21.89 3.77
CA ASN A 332 9.31 -20.94 4.71
C ASN A 332 10.84 -21.08 4.78
N ASN A 333 11.39 -22.10 4.10
CA ASN A 333 12.79 -22.46 4.01
C ASN A 333 13.47 -22.59 5.39
N ASP A 334 12.78 -23.17 6.37
CA ASP A 334 13.37 -23.53 7.66
C ASP A 334 14.05 -24.92 7.65
N GLY A 335 13.89 -25.66 6.55
CA GLY A 335 14.52 -26.96 6.31
C GLY A 335 13.65 -28.15 6.69
N SER A 336 12.41 -27.90 7.10
CA SER A 336 11.34 -28.89 7.23
C SER A 336 10.37 -28.70 6.06
N VAL A 337 9.59 -29.72 5.73
CA VAL A 337 8.57 -29.66 4.66
C VAL A 337 7.26 -29.96 5.35
N ASP A 338 6.23 -29.18 5.05
CA ASP A 338 4.86 -29.34 5.58
C ASP A 338 4.78 -29.28 7.14
N GLU A 339 5.73 -28.62 7.83
CA GLU A 339 5.73 -28.60 9.29
C GLU A 339 4.76 -27.58 9.91
N ARG A 340 4.25 -27.90 11.11
CA ARG A 340 3.25 -27.08 11.86
C ARG A 340 1.94 -26.90 11.11
N CYS A 341 1.68 -27.84 10.21
CA CYS A 341 0.40 -28.01 9.56
C CYS A 341 -0.62 -28.61 10.52
N ARG A 342 -1.89 -28.48 10.14
CA ARG A 342 -2.99 -29.18 10.77
C ARG A 342 -3.40 -30.26 9.77
N GLU A 343 -3.58 -31.48 10.25
CA GLU A 343 -4.14 -32.57 9.46
C GLU A 343 -5.42 -32.15 8.73
N VAL A 344 -5.49 -32.52 7.46
CA VAL A 344 -6.64 -32.39 6.58
C VAL A 344 -7.11 -33.80 6.27
N CYS A 345 -8.41 -34.05 6.41
CA CYS A 345 -9.00 -35.39 6.33
C CYS A 345 -9.02 -35.92 4.89
N ASP A 346 -7.85 -36.23 4.34
CA ASP A 346 -7.64 -36.62 2.94
C ASP A 346 -6.86 -37.93 2.81
N GLY A 347 -6.53 -38.58 3.94
CA GLY A 347 -5.79 -39.83 3.99
C GLY A 347 -4.28 -39.67 3.79
N VAL A 348 -3.76 -38.44 3.87
CA VAL A 348 -2.34 -38.09 3.84
C VAL A 348 -1.95 -37.46 5.17
N ASP A 349 -0.80 -37.89 5.71
CA ASP A 349 -0.13 -37.25 6.86
C ASP A 349 0.35 -35.85 6.44
N ASN A 350 -0.46 -34.82 6.70
CA ASN A 350 -0.23 -33.46 6.20
C ASN A 350 0.70 -32.63 7.08
N ASP A 351 0.91 -33.03 8.34
CA ASP A 351 1.80 -32.36 9.29
C ASP A 351 3.12 -33.14 9.55
N GLY A 352 3.22 -34.33 8.97
CA GLY A 352 4.43 -35.13 8.89
C GLY A 352 4.83 -35.80 10.20
N ASP A 353 3.89 -35.93 11.16
CA ASP A 353 4.16 -36.50 12.47
C ASP A 353 4.10 -38.05 12.50
N GLY A 354 3.56 -38.67 11.45
CA GLY A 354 3.46 -40.11 11.26
C GLY A 354 2.12 -40.74 11.66
N GLU A 355 1.16 -39.96 12.16
CA GLU A 355 -0.26 -40.31 12.23
C GLU A 355 -0.98 -39.81 10.96
N ILE A 356 -2.23 -40.25 10.73
CA ILE A 356 -3.01 -39.88 9.54
C ILE A 356 -4.38 -39.45 10.03
N ASP A 357 -4.81 -38.23 9.65
CA ASP A 357 -6.15 -37.67 9.86
C ASP A 357 -6.59 -37.55 11.34
N GLU A 358 -5.67 -37.35 12.29
CA GLU A 358 -6.05 -37.22 13.71
C GLU A 358 -6.67 -35.84 14.05
N GLY A 359 -7.76 -35.86 14.83
CA GLY A 359 -8.46 -34.64 15.22
C GLY A 359 -9.36 -34.03 14.13
N CYS A 360 -9.68 -34.82 13.10
CA CYS A 360 -10.69 -34.55 12.09
C CYS A 360 -12.12 -34.49 12.65
N ALA A 361 -12.99 -33.76 11.94
CA ALA A 361 -14.42 -33.68 12.21
C ALA A 361 -15.15 -34.40 11.08
N ASP A 362 -16.20 -35.15 11.43
CA ASP A 362 -17.02 -35.94 10.50
C ASP A 362 -17.78 -35.01 9.52
N PRO A 363 -17.44 -34.99 8.21
CA PRO A 363 -18.13 -34.19 7.21
C PRO A 363 -19.57 -34.66 7.03
N CYS A 364 -20.46 -33.73 6.70
CA CYS A 364 -21.89 -33.98 6.63
C CYS A 364 -22.34 -34.41 5.22
N GLY A 365 -23.13 -35.49 5.16
CA GLY A 365 -23.88 -35.91 3.97
C GLY A 365 -23.09 -36.75 2.97
N ASP A 366 -21.92 -37.25 3.35
CA ASP A 366 -21.11 -38.12 2.49
C ASP A 366 -21.36 -39.62 2.77
N GLY A 367 -21.98 -39.93 3.90
CA GLY A 367 -22.36 -41.27 4.32
C GLY A 367 -21.17 -42.14 4.77
N VAL A 368 -20.05 -41.52 5.14
CA VAL A 368 -18.83 -42.13 5.67
C VAL A 368 -18.63 -41.67 7.13
N ASP A 369 -17.84 -42.43 7.90
CA ASP A 369 -17.47 -42.11 9.29
C ASP A 369 -15.99 -41.73 9.27
N ASP A 370 -15.74 -40.45 8.96
CA ASP A 370 -14.40 -39.94 8.61
C ASP A 370 -13.54 -39.65 9.85
N ASP A 371 -14.16 -39.45 11.01
CA ASP A 371 -13.46 -39.28 12.28
C ASP A 371 -13.27 -40.61 13.05
N GLY A 372 -13.83 -41.71 12.52
CA GLY A 372 -13.67 -43.07 13.03
C GLY A 372 -14.34 -43.33 14.39
N ASN A 373 -15.32 -42.51 14.77
CA ASN A 373 -15.97 -42.57 16.08
C ASN A 373 -17.12 -43.60 16.15
N GLY A 374 -17.60 -44.12 15.01
CA GLY A 374 -18.65 -45.13 14.89
C GLY A 374 -20.06 -44.58 14.63
N VAL A 375 -20.21 -43.29 14.33
CA VAL A 375 -21.44 -42.59 13.93
C VAL A 375 -21.15 -41.87 12.61
N VAL A 376 -22.11 -41.91 11.68
CA VAL A 376 -22.00 -41.28 10.35
C VAL A 376 -22.77 -39.96 10.38
N ASP A 377 -22.15 -38.88 9.93
CA ASP A 377 -22.69 -37.52 9.76
C ASP A 377 -23.19 -36.86 11.07
N ASP A 378 -22.41 -36.86 12.17
CA ASP A 378 -22.82 -36.25 13.45
C ASP A 378 -22.54 -34.71 13.54
N ASN A 379 -23.42 -33.94 14.20
CA ASN A 379 -23.35 -32.48 14.41
C ASN A 379 -23.48 -31.53 13.18
N CYS A 380 -24.27 -31.91 12.17
CA CYS A 380 -24.38 -31.22 10.89
C CYS A 380 -25.33 -30.00 10.81
N VAL A 381 -25.06 -29.10 9.85
CA VAL A 381 -25.82 -27.88 9.49
C VAL A 381 -25.94 -27.83 7.96
N GLU A 382 -27.09 -27.43 7.42
CA GLU A 382 -27.39 -27.36 5.98
C GLU A 382 -26.36 -26.55 5.15
N ILE A 383 -26.00 -27.08 3.97
CA ILE A 383 -25.06 -26.46 3.03
C ILE A 383 -25.83 -25.84 1.86
N CYS A 384 -25.97 -24.52 1.87
CA CYS A 384 -26.78 -23.79 0.89
C CYS A 384 -26.30 -23.95 -0.57
N GLY A 385 -27.23 -24.33 -1.46
CA GLY A 385 -27.07 -24.32 -2.91
C GLY A 385 -26.52 -25.62 -3.50
N ASP A 386 -26.39 -26.68 -2.70
CA ASP A 386 -25.93 -28.00 -3.17
C ASP A 386 -27.08 -28.96 -3.54
N HIS A 387 -28.32 -28.57 -3.20
CA HIS A 387 -29.55 -29.32 -3.44
C HIS A 387 -29.60 -30.69 -2.73
N VAL A 388 -28.85 -30.83 -1.63
CA VAL A 388 -28.81 -31.98 -0.74
C VAL A 388 -29.40 -31.57 0.63
N ASP A 389 -29.98 -32.54 1.33
CA ASP A 389 -30.47 -32.40 2.71
C ASP A 389 -29.32 -32.86 3.62
N ASN A 390 -28.41 -31.93 3.96
CA ASN A 390 -27.14 -32.24 4.63
C ASN A 390 -27.32 -32.46 6.14
N ASP A 391 -28.40 -31.95 6.72
CA ASP A 391 -28.72 -32.15 8.15
C ASP A 391 -29.82 -33.20 8.40
N GLY A 392 -30.41 -33.75 7.32
CA GLY A 392 -31.35 -34.86 7.35
C GLY A 392 -32.73 -34.50 7.90
N ASP A 393 -33.11 -33.22 7.89
CA ASP A 393 -34.39 -32.74 8.45
C ASP A 393 -35.59 -32.92 7.51
N GLY A 394 -35.34 -33.25 6.24
CA GLY A 394 -36.35 -33.45 5.20
C GLY A 394 -36.65 -32.21 4.34
N SER A 395 -35.95 -31.11 4.59
CA SER A 395 -35.90 -29.90 3.77
C SER A 395 -34.60 -29.90 2.97
N VAL A 396 -34.49 -29.05 1.95
CA VAL A 396 -33.25 -28.88 1.17
C VAL A 396 -32.96 -27.38 1.18
N ASP A 397 -31.71 -26.99 1.46
CA ASP A 397 -31.23 -25.61 1.40
C ASP A 397 -32.02 -24.61 2.31
N THR A 398 -32.53 -25.06 3.48
CA THR A 398 -33.29 -24.18 4.39
C THR A 398 -32.83 -24.30 5.85
N PRO A 399 -32.49 -23.19 6.55
CA PRO A 399 -32.73 -21.77 6.24
C PRO A 399 -31.51 -21.02 5.67
N CYS A 400 -31.47 -20.77 4.34
CA CYS A 400 -30.38 -20.08 3.65
C CYS A 400 -30.75 -18.69 3.08
N ALA A 401 -29.74 -17.86 2.75
CA ALA A 401 -29.89 -16.52 2.20
C ALA A 401 -29.11 -16.34 0.89
N GLU A 402 -29.65 -15.55 -0.04
CA GLU A 402 -29.06 -15.24 -1.36
C GLU A 402 -27.62 -14.70 -1.29
N SER A 403 -26.76 -15.20 -2.18
CA SER A 403 -25.41 -14.65 -2.43
C SER A 403 -25.37 -13.93 -3.77
N CYS A 404 -24.81 -12.72 -3.79
CA CYS A 404 -24.91 -11.85 -4.96
C CYS A 404 -23.72 -11.97 -5.93
N GLY A 405 -24.00 -12.10 -7.24
CA GLY A 405 -23.03 -11.94 -8.32
C GLY A 405 -22.33 -13.23 -8.76
N ASP A 406 -22.86 -14.39 -8.36
CA ASP A 406 -22.40 -15.72 -8.76
C ASP A 406 -23.27 -16.36 -9.85
N THR A 407 -24.34 -15.69 -10.28
CA THR A 407 -25.28 -16.12 -11.33
C THR A 407 -26.09 -17.39 -10.99
N LEU A 408 -26.15 -17.75 -9.71
CA LEU A 408 -26.89 -18.90 -9.18
C LEU A 408 -28.14 -18.43 -8.40
N ASP A 409 -29.06 -19.36 -8.13
CA ASP A 409 -30.32 -19.14 -7.38
C ASP A 409 -30.18 -19.90 -6.04
N ASN A 410 -29.63 -19.22 -5.03
CA ASN A 410 -29.02 -19.85 -3.84
C ASN A 410 -30.04 -20.09 -2.71
N ASP A 411 -31.21 -19.45 -2.80
CA ASP A 411 -32.36 -19.59 -1.91
C ASP A 411 -33.53 -20.36 -2.56
N GLY A 412 -33.36 -20.74 -3.84
CA GLY A 412 -34.23 -21.68 -4.54
C GLY A 412 -35.62 -21.13 -4.86
N ASP A 413 -35.80 -19.81 -4.90
CA ASP A 413 -37.10 -19.18 -5.14
C ASP A 413 -37.49 -19.05 -6.63
N GLY A 414 -36.59 -19.46 -7.53
CA GLY A 414 -36.78 -19.48 -8.97
C GLY A 414 -36.35 -18.20 -9.68
N VAL A 415 -35.64 -17.29 -8.99
CA VAL A 415 -35.16 -16.02 -9.51
C VAL A 415 -33.71 -15.76 -9.11
N VAL A 416 -32.78 -15.92 -10.06
CA VAL A 416 -31.34 -15.65 -9.91
C VAL A 416 -31.02 -14.21 -9.49
N ASP A 417 -30.09 -14.05 -8.54
CA ASP A 417 -29.57 -12.77 -8.03
C ASP A 417 -30.68 -11.81 -7.53
N ASN A 418 -31.71 -12.34 -6.86
CA ASN A 418 -32.80 -11.54 -6.33
C ASN A 418 -32.46 -11.02 -4.92
N GLY A 419 -33.11 -9.93 -4.47
CA GLY A 419 -32.74 -9.30 -3.19
C GLY A 419 -31.33 -8.66 -3.15
N CYS A 420 -30.55 -8.84 -4.22
CA CYS A 420 -29.21 -8.30 -4.43
C CYS A 420 -29.24 -6.90 -5.05
N PRO A 421 -28.58 -5.90 -4.44
CA PRO A 421 -28.46 -4.59 -5.08
C PRO A 421 -27.48 -4.64 -6.27
N LEU A 422 -28.01 -4.64 -7.51
CA LEU A 422 -27.22 -4.25 -8.69
C LEU A 422 -26.74 -2.80 -8.56
N ALA A 423 -25.44 -2.59 -8.79
CA ALA A 423 -24.68 -1.39 -8.42
C ALA A 423 -25.22 -0.04 -8.94
N PRO A 424 -24.84 1.05 -8.24
CA PRO A 424 -23.97 2.03 -8.90
C PRO A 424 -22.66 2.24 -8.14
N ALA A 425 -21.61 2.55 -8.90
CA ALA A 425 -20.39 3.21 -8.45
C ALA A 425 -20.66 4.66 -7.99
N ASP A 426 -21.65 4.86 -7.10
CA ASP A 426 -22.02 6.13 -6.51
C ASP A 426 -21.22 6.33 -5.23
N ARG A 427 -20.12 7.07 -5.39
CA ARG A 427 -19.19 7.37 -4.29
C ARG A 427 -19.80 8.40 -3.36
N GLY A 428 -20.19 7.95 -2.16
CA GLY A 428 -20.37 8.74 -0.95
C GLY A 428 -21.36 9.91 -1.00
N CYS A 429 -21.98 10.20 0.14
CA CYS A 429 -22.82 11.39 0.28
C CYS A 429 -22.14 12.42 1.14
N SER A 430 -22.20 13.69 0.71
CA SER A 430 -21.55 14.79 1.42
C SER A 430 -22.19 15.05 2.77
N ALA A 431 -21.46 15.71 3.66
CA ALA A 431 -21.96 16.07 4.98
C ALA A 431 -23.25 16.91 4.91
N GLU A 432 -23.41 17.75 3.88
CA GLU A 432 -24.64 18.51 3.66
C GLU A 432 -25.84 17.62 3.34
N VAL A 433 -25.65 16.58 2.52
CA VAL A 433 -26.72 15.62 2.21
C VAL A 433 -27.15 14.90 3.48
N TRP A 434 -26.19 14.36 4.23
CA TRP A 434 -26.48 13.71 5.51
C TRP A 434 -27.06 14.65 6.57
N ALA A 435 -26.69 15.94 6.55
CA ALA A 435 -27.30 16.94 7.41
C ALA A 435 -28.79 17.16 7.10
N ALA A 436 -29.22 16.94 5.85
CA ALA A 436 -30.61 17.10 5.42
C ALA A 436 -31.47 15.84 5.60
N GLN A 437 -30.87 14.64 5.72
CA GLN A 437 -31.63 13.39 5.87
C GLN A 437 -32.45 13.35 7.18
N PRO A 438 -33.69 12.85 7.17
CA PRO A 438 -34.55 12.82 8.37
C PRO A 438 -34.06 11.82 9.42
N ALA A 439 -33.47 10.71 8.97
CA ALA A 439 -32.86 9.68 9.81
C ALA A 439 -31.44 9.38 9.31
N LEU A 440 -30.60 8.89 10.21
CA LEU A 440 -29.22 8.50 9.91
C LEU A 440 -29.09 6.97 10.02
N PRO A 441 -28.31 6.33 9.13
CA PRO A 441 -28.09 4.87 9.13
C PRO A 441 -27.21 4.41 10.32
N GLY A 442 -27.10 3.09 10.47
CA GLY A 442 -26.16 2.46 11.42
C GLY A 442 -26.45 2.72 12.90
N GLY A 443 -27.68 3.10 13.26
CA GLY A 443 -28.05 3.42 14.64
C GLY A 443 -27.42 4.70 15.19
N VAL A 444 -26.80 5.53 14.34
CA VAL A 444 -26.14 6.77 14.75
C VAL A 444 -27.18 7.88 14.90
N ALA A 445 -27.27 8.52 16.08
CA ALA A 445 -28.13 9.67 16.29
C ALA A 445 -27.36 10.99 16.10
N ARG A 446 -28.06 12.06 15.71
CA ARG A 446 -27.46 13.42 15.63
C ARG A 446 -26.93 13.90 16.97
N THR A 447 -27.51 13.42 18.07
CA THR A 447 -27.11 13.72 19.45
C THR A 447 -26.00 12.79 19.96
N SER A 448 -25.64 11.74 19.23
CA SER A 448 -24.50 10.89 19.60
C SER A 448 -23.24 11.74 19.64
N THR A 449 -22.42 11.54 20.68
CA THR A 449 -21.15 12.25 20.81
C THR A 449 -20.11 11.65 19.88
N ILE A 450 -19.19 12.48 19.39
CA ILE A 450 -18.06 12.02 18.59
C ILE A 450 -17.21 10.98 19.34
N GLY A 451 -17.03 11.18 20.66
CA GLY A 451 -16.32 10.22 21.51
C GLY A 451 -16.97 8.83 21.51
N ALA A 452 -18.31 8.75 21.55
CA ALA A 452 -19.01 7.47 21.48
C ALA A 452 -18.93 6.82 20.09
N VAL A 453 -19.08 7.62 19.02
CA VAL A 453 -19.08 7.10 17.64
C VAL A 453 -17.70 6.59 17.22
N PHE A 454 -16.62 7.33 17.51
CA PHE A 454 -15.25 6.97 17.12
C PHE A 454 -14.45 6.30 18.25
N ALA A 455 -15.10 5.93 19.36
CA ALA A 455 -14.47 5.34 20.54
C ALA A 455 -13.26 6.16 21.05
N ILE A 456 -13.40 7.49 21.09
CA ILE A 456 -12.38 8.42 21.60
C ILE A 456 -12.73 8.83 23.03
N THR A 457 -11.81 8.60 23.95
CA THR A 457 -11.99 8.95 25.37
C THR A 457 -11.69 10.43 25.63
N ALA A 458 -12.23 10.96 26.73
CA ALA A 458 -11.92 12.32 27.16
C ALA A 458 -10.43 12.51 27.53
N GLU A 459 -9.74 11.44 27.93
CA GLU A 459 -8.30 11.46 28.22
C GLU A 459 -7.48 11.63 26.93
N GLU A 460 -7.88 10.96 25.85
CA GLU A 460 -7.24 11.09 24.54
C GLU A 460 -7.47 12.49 23.93
N ARG A 461 -8.73 12.97 23.96
CA ARG A 461 -9.17 14.22 23.31
C ARG A 461 -10.29 14.95 24.08
N ALA A 462 -9.94 15.57 25.20
CA ALA A 462 -10.88 16.36 26.01
C ALA A 462 -11.60 17.46 25.22
N ASP A 463 -10.94 18.04 24.21
CA ASP A 463 -11.49 19.10 23.36
C ASP A 463 -12.61 18.62 22.40
N LEU A 464 -12.79 17.30 22.27
CA LEU A 464 -13.85 16.68 21.48
C LEU A 464 -15.03 16.17 22.32
N ALA A 465 -14.91 16.11 23.66
CA ALA A 465 -15.82 15.41 24.56
C ALA A 465 -17.29 15.91 24.57
N GLY A 466 -17.57 17.09 24.00
CA GLY A 466 -18.91 17.66 23.87
C GLY A 466 -19.42 17.80 22.43
N LEU A 467 -18.63 17.42 21.42
CA LEU A 467 -19.07 17.55 20.04
C LEU A 467 -20.03 16.42 19.67
N THR A 468 -21.15 16.75 19.02
CA THR A 468 -22.10 15.76 18.52
C THR A 468 -21.92 15.50 17.02
N VAL A 469 -22.48 14.39 16.54
CA VAL A 469 -22.60 14.07 15.10
C VAL A 469 -23.27 15.22 14.34
N GLY A 470 -24.33 15.80 14.89
CA GLY A 470 -25.03 16.93 14.28
C GLY A 470 -24.15 18.17 14.15
N ASP A 471 -23.31 18.45 15.15
CA ASP A 471 -22.38 19.58 15.10
C ASP A 471 -21.26 19.37 14.09
N ALA A 472 -20.75 18.14 13.98
CA ALA A 472 -19.74 17.77 12.98
C ALA A 472 -20.27 17.97 11.55
N LEU A 473 -21.46 17.43 11.23
CA LEU A 473 -22.06 17.54 9.89
C LEU A 473 -22.31 18.99 9.45
N ARG A 474 -22.65 19.87 10.40
CA ARG A 474 -22.91 21.31 10.14
C ARG A 474 -21.64 22.17 10.21
N SER A 475 -20.51 21.63 10.63
CA SER A 475 -19.30 22.43 10.90
C SER A 475 -18.69 22.98 9.62
N THR A 476 -18.66 24.31 9.44
CA THR A 476 -17.97 24.96 8.31
C THR A 476 -16.51 25.33 8.65
N SER A 477 -15.97 24.77 9.74
CA SER A 477 -14.63 25.10 10.21
C SER A 477 -13.55 24.48 9.33
N HIS A 478 -12.49 25.24 9.05
CA HIS A 478 -11.29 24.76 8.35
C HIS A 478 -10.19 24.27 9.32
N VAL A 479 -10.49 24.23 10.62
CA VAL A 479 -9.58 23.65 11.61
C VAL A 479 -9.47 22.14 11.33
N PRO A 480 -8.25 21.56 11.24
CA PRO A 480 -8.03 20.19 10.77
C PRO A 480 -8.94 19.14 11.43
N ASP A 481 -9.07 19.15 12.75
CA ASP A 481 -9.93 18.20 13.47
C ASP A 481 -11.41 18.35 13.08
N ARG A 482 -11.90 19.59 12.96
CA ARG A 482 -13.31 19.85 12.64
C ARG A 482 -13.61 19.50 11.17
N ALA A 483 -12.69 19.81 10.27
CA ALA A 483 -12.78 19.46 8.87
C ALA A 483 -12.76 17.93 8.69
N LEU A 484 -11.83 17.23 9.35
CA LEU A 484 -11.78 15.76 9.34
C LEU A 484 -13.04 15.15 9.94
N LEU A 485 -13.54 15.65 11.07
CA LEU A 485 -14.77 15.13 11.68
C LEU A 485 -16.00 15.31 10.79
N ARG A 486 -16.11 16.44 10.08
CA ARG A 486 -17.18 16.67 9.11
C ARG A 486 -17.19 15.58 8.03
N GLU A 487 -16.04 15.36 7.39
CA GLU A 487 -15.92 14.39 6.30
C GLU A 487 -15.94 12.94 6.81
N GLY A 488 -15.36 12.67 7.97
CA GLY A 488 -15.33 11.37 8.63
C GLY A 488 -16.70 10.87 9.04
N VAL A 489 -17.54 11.75 9.59
CA VAL A 489 -18.93 11.40 9.90
C VAL A 489 -19.72 11.13 8.61
N ALA A 490 -19.59 11.97 7.58
CA ALA A 490 -20.27 11.75 6.30
C ALA A 490 -19.83 10.44 5.63
N ALA A 491 -18.54 10.12 5.69
CA ALA A 491 -17.98 8.87 5.21
C ALA A 491 -18.53 7.67 5.98
N LEU A 492 -18.65 7.76 7.31
CA LEU A 492 -19.16 6.68 8.14
C LEU A 492 -20.64 6.39 7.88
N LEU A 493 -21.43 7.44 7.72
CA LEU A 493 -22.84 7.30 7.36
C LEU A 493 -22.99 6.71 5.96
N SER A 494 -22.11 7.08 5.03
CA SER A 494 -22.05 6.48 3.70
C SER A 494 -21.67 4.99 3.77
N ALA A 495 -20.65 4.63 4.56
CA ALA A 495 -20.18 3.25 4.70
C ALA A 495 -21.14 2.32 5.45
N THR A 496 -22.06 2.87 6.25
CA THR A 496 -23.06 2.09 7.01
C THR A 496 -24.45 2.11 6.36
N SER A 497 -24.61 2.84 5.24
CA SER A 497 -25.85 2.88 4.50
C SER A 497 -25.89 1.74 3.48
N PRO A 498 -26.91 0.86 3.50
CA PRO A 498 -27.06 -0.17 2.46
C PRO A 498 -27.34 0.44 1.08
N ALA A 499 -27.77 1.71 1.02
CA ALA A 499 -28.05 2.43 -0.22
C ALA A 499 -26.83 3.12 -0.84
N VAL A 500 -25.65 3.07 -0.21
CA VAL A 500 -24.44 3.77 -0.67
C VAL A 500 -23.26 2.81 -0.74
N GLY A 501 -22.69 2.64 -1.93
CA GLY A 501 -21.50 1.80 -2.15
C GLY A 501 -20.19 2.49 -1.77
N TYR A 502 -19.98 2.79 -0.48
CA TYR A 502 -18.76 3.48 -0.04
C TYR A 502 -17.52 2.56 -0.11
N PRO A 503 -16.38 3.01 -0.66
CA PRO A 503 -15.22 2.14 -0.94
C PRO A 503 -14.37 1.78 0.29
N ILE A 504 -14.69 2.35 1.46
CA ILE A 504 -14.01 2.06 2.73
C ILE A 504 -15.00 1.39 3.67
N ARG A 505 -14.64 0.23 4.22
CA ARG A 505 -15.45 -0.46 5.23
C ARG A 505 -15.57 0.38 6.51
N SER A 506 -16.71 0.31 7.18
CA SER A 506 -17.01 1.18 8.34
C SER A 506 -16.06 0.98 9.52
N ASP A 507 -15.65 -0.26 9.79
CA ASP A 507 -14.68 -0.63 10.83
C ASP A 507 -13.29 -0.01 10.57
N ARG A 508 -12.79 -0.14 9.34
CA ARG A 508 -11.51 0.47 8.91
C ARG A 508 -11.59 2.00 8.97
N LEU A 509 -12.71 2.59 8.55
CA LEU A 509 -12.91 4.03 8.64
C LEU A 509 -12.91 4.53 10.10
N LEU A 510 -13.61 3.83 11.00
CA LEU A 510 -13.62 4.14 12.42
C LEU A 510 -12.20 4.11 13.01
N ALA A 511 -11.45 3.05 12.71
CA ALA A 511 -10.06 2.90 13.16
C ALA A 511 -9.17 4.03 12.62
N GLN A 512 -9.24 4.34 11.32
CA GLN A 512 -8.42 5.39 10.71
C GLN A 512 -8.75 6.79 11.23
N VAL A 513 -10.03 7.16 11.31
CA VAL A 513 -10.43 8.49 11.81
C VAL A 513 -10.02 8.64 13.28
N ARG A 514 -10.25 7.62 14.11
CA ARG A 514 -9.81 7.60 15.51
C ARG A 514 -8.30 7.79 15.61
N ASP A 515 -7.52 6.95 14.93
CA ASP A 515 -6.05 6.97 15.00
C ASP A 515 -5.48 8.32 14.56
N VAL A 516 -6.00 8.89 13.47
CA VAL A 516 -5.58 10.20 12.97
C VAL A 516 -5.91 11.31 13.98
N LEU A 517 -7.10 11.32 14.57
CA LEU A 517 -7.49 12.31 15.58
C LEU A 517 -6.65 12.19 16.87
N ILE A 518 -6.35 10.98 17.32
CA ILE A 518 -5.52 10.73 18.51
C ILE A 518 -4.07 11.16 18.24
N SER A 519 -3.56 10.92 17.03
CA SER A 519 -2.18 11.30 16.66
C SER A 519 -1.91 12.81 16.73
N ARG A 520 -2.97 13.64 16.66
CA ARG A 520 -2.92 15.12 16.56
C ARG A 520 -2.04 15.63 15.40
N SER A 521 -1.73 14.78 14.43
CA SER A 521 -0.92 15.14 13.27
C SER A 521 -1.78 15.87 12.24
N GLU A 522 -1.54 17.18 12.10
CA GLU A 522 -2.23 18.00 11.10
C GLU A 522 -2.05 17.47 9.67
N ALA A 523 -0.85 16.96 9.33
CA ALA A 523 -0.59 16.38 8.03
C ALA A 523 -1.46 15.15 7.77
N ARG A 524 -1.59 14.25 8.76
CA ARG A 524 -2.45 13.06 8.66
C ARG A 524 -3.92 13.46 8.55
N MET A 525 -4.36 14.42 9.37
CA MET A 525 -5.74 14.92 9.33
C MET A 525 -6.09 15.48 7.95
N ARG A 526 -5.24 16.34 7.38
CA ARG A 526 -5.46 16.92 6.06
C ARG A 526 -5.38 15.87 4.95
N SER A 527 -4.53 14.85 5.08
CA SER A 527 -4.46 13.76 4.10
C SER A 527 -5.77 12.98 4.07
N LEU A 528 -6.23 12.50 5.23
CA LEU A 528 -7.46 11.73 5.33
C LEU A 528 -8.69 12.60 4.98
N GLU A 529 -8.74 13.85 5.43
CA GLU A 529 -9.83 14.79 5.12
C GLU A 529 -9.99 15.02 3.61
N ARG A 530 -8.89 15.22 2.86
CA ARG A 530 -8.97 15.35 1.39
C ARG A 530 -9.53 14.11 0.73
N VAL A 531 -9.07 12.92 1.15
CA VAL A 531 -9.53 11.65 0.60
C VAL A 531 -11.01 11.44 0.88
N LEU A 532 -11.43 11.59 2.14
CA LEU A 532 -12.83 11.42 2.52
C LEU A 532 -13.73 12.44 1.86
N ARG A 533 -13.31 13.71 1.75
CA ARG A 533 -14.08 14.72 0.99
C ARG A 533 -14.26 14.31 -0.46
N ALA A 534 -13.18 13.88 -1.13
CA ALA A 534 -13.25 13.47 -2.52
C ALA A 534 -14.20 12.27 -2.69
N LEU A 535 -14.13 11.28 -1.81
CA LEU A 535 -15.04 10.14 -1.80
C LEU A 535 -16.49 10.53 -1.51
N ASN A 536 -16.73 11.41 -0.54
CA ASN A 536 -18.05 11.92 -0.18
C ASN A 536 -18.70 12.79 -1.29
N ALA A 537 -17.91 13.27 -2.24
CA ALA A 537 -18.35 14.17 -3.29
C ALA A 537 -18.58 13.47 -4.65
N ALA A 538 -18.31 12.17 -4.75
CA ALA A 538 -18.05 11.57 -6.04
C ALA A 538 -19.20 10.71 -6.61
N GLY A 539 -20.43 10.93 -6.13
CA GLY A 539 -21.68 10.35 -6.62
C GLY A 539 -22.58 9.95 -5.46
N CYS A 540 -23.61 10.74 -5.16
CA CYS A 540 -24.50 10.46 -4.03
C CYS A 540 -25.85 9.98 -4.54
N SER A 541 -26.23 8.75 -4.19
CA SER A 541 -27.50 8.09 -4.55
C SER A 541 -28.71 8.63 -3.79
N LEU A 542 -28.49 9.42 -2.73
CA LEU A 542 -29.54 9.98 -1.86
C LEU A 542 -30.06 11.36 -2.31
N LYS A 543 -29.70 11.82 -3.51
CA LYS A 543 -30.08 13.13 -4.04
C LYS A 543 -31.43 13.15 -4.74
#